data_AF-A0A1H4ZYT8-F1
#
_entry.id   AF-A0A1H4ZYT8-F1
#
_cell.length_a   1.000
_cell.length_b   1.000
_cell.length_c   1.000
_cell.angle_alpha   90.00
_cell.angle_beta   90.00
_cell.angle_gamma   90.00
#
_symmetry.space_group_name_H-M   'P 1'
#
loop_
_entity.id
_entity.type
_entity.pdbx_description
1 polymer ?
#
loop_
_entity_poly.entity_id
_entity_poly.type
_entity_poly.pdbx_seq_one_letter_code
_entity_poly.pdbx_strand_id
1 'polypeptide(L)'
;MKVALAFVPPGGGETDYSLEIEMPAIPQQGDYIAVNRGDEPRVESFIVRRVHWGFQVNDDGGTGRTTTICVECEFADCEFATDNHKRAVDMYQNRTGKRLTFDVSVY
;
A
#
# COMPACT_ATOMS: atom_id res chain seq x y z
N MET A 1 -2.22 -12.91 9.52
CA MET A 1 -1.35 -11.92 10.21
C MET A 1 -1.90 -10.53 9.93
N LYS A 2 -2.06 -9.67 10.94
CA LYS A 2 -2.54 -8.29 10.71
C LYS A 2 -1.41 -7.43 10.16
N VAL A 3 -1.66 -6.80 9.00
CA VAL A 3 -0.73 -5.89 8.33
C VAL A 3 -1.41 -4.54 8.17
N ALA A 4 -0.69 -3.47 8.47
CA ALA A 4 -1.14 -2.12 8.17
C ALA A 4 -0.62 -1.73 6.78
N LEU A 5 -1.54 -1.55 5.83
CA LEU A 5 -1.22 -0.89 4.57
C LEU A 5 -1.20 0.61 4.83
N ALA A 6 -0.06 1.26 4.58
CA ALA A 6 0.08 2.70 4.71
C ALA A 6 0.39 3.31 3.35
N PHE A 7 -0.42 4.29 2.97
CA PHE A 7 -0.34 4.91 1.67
C PHE A 7 0.25 6.29 1.88
N VAL A 8 1.57 6.37 1.70
CA VAL A 8 2.34 7.56 2.05
C VAL A 8 2.50 8.43 0.81
N PRO A 9 2.11 9.70 0.87
CA PRO A 9 2.39 10.62 -0.21
C PRO A 9 3.90 10.74 -0.44
N PRO A 10 4.28 10.95 -1.70
CA PRO A 10 5.68 11.12 -2.07
C PRO A 10 6.24 12.40 -1.43
N GLY A 11 7.32 12.25 -0.66
CA GLY A 11 7.94 13.33 0.14
C GLY A 11 7.90 13.08 1.65
N GLY A 12 7.09 12.13 2.12
CA GLY A 12 6.85 11.89 3.55
C GLY A 12 5.85 12.90 4.13
N GLY A 13 5.08 12.46 5.13
CA GLY A 13 3.98 13.22 5.74
C GLY A 13 3.08 12.31 6.60
N GLU A 14 1.99 12.85 7.14
CA GLU A 14 0.94 12.02 7.74
C GLU A 14 0.38 11.04 6.70
N THR A 15 0.07 9.83 7.16
CA THR A 15 -0.49 8.78 6.33
C THR A 15 -1.85 9.23 5.79
N ASP A 16 -1.92 9.63 4.51
CA ASP A 16 -3.16 10.11 3.87
C ASP A 16 -4.27 9.03 3.89
N TYR A 17 -3.89 7.75 4.01
CA TYR A 17 -4.80 6.62 4.08
C TYR A 17 -4.12 5.41 4.73
N SER A 18 -4.79 4.71 5.64
CA SER A 18 -4.30 3.47 6.27
C SER A 18 -5.39 2.42 6.32
N LEU A 19 -5.04 1.17 6.03
CA LEU A 19 -5.98 0.05 6.04
C LEU A 19 -5.36 -1.15 6.77
N GLU A 20 -6.04 -1.63 7.82
CA GLU A 20 -5.67 -2.88 8.47
C GLU A 20 -6.36 -4.06 7.77
N ILE A 21 -5.57 -4.98 7.23
CA ILE A 21 -6.04 -6.20 6.58
C ILE A 21 -5.31 -7.41 7.14
N GLU A 22 -6.03 -8.53 7.23
CA GLU A 22 -5.39 -9.82 7.44
C GLU A 22 -4.90 -10.39 6.10
N MET A 23 -3.60 -10.65 6.03
CA MET A 23 -2.97 -11.22 4.82
C MET A 23 -2.34 -12.59 5.12
N PRO A 24 -2.35 -13.51 4.14
CA PRO A 24 -1.68 -14.81 4.26
C PRO A 24 -0.16 -14.69 4.15
N ALA A 25 0.33 -13.63 3.49
CA ALA A 25 1.74 -13.32 3.31
C ALA A 25 1.96 -11.81 3.30
N ILE A 26 3.20 -11.38 3.51
CA ILE A 26 3.58 -9.97 3.48
C ILE A 26 4.02 -9.63 2.05
N PRO A 27 3.36 -8.64 1.42
CA PRO A 27 3.72 -8.19 0.08
C PRO A 27 5.19 -7.76 -0.01
N GLN A 28 5.80 -7.95 -1.18
CA GLN A 28 7.15 -7.54 -1.50
C GLN A 28 7.15 -6.29 -2.37
N GLN A 29 8.31 -5.63 -2.45
CA GLN A 29 8.48 -4.50 -3.36
C GLN A 29 8.17 -4.92 -4.80
N GLY A 30 7.34 -4.14 -5.48
CA GLY A 30 6.86 -4.40 -6.84
C GLY A 30 5.55 -5.16 -6.92
N ASP A 31 5.07 -5.74 -5.82
CA ASP A 31 3.77 -6.41 -5.80
C ASP A 31 2.65 -5.41 -6.07
N TYR A 32 1.63 -5.87 -6.78
CA TYR A 32 0.42 -5.11 -7.08
C TYR A 32 -0.63 -5.38 -6.00
N ILE A 33 -1.26 -4.32 -5.46
CA ILE A 33 -2.38 -4.40 -4.53
C ILE A 33 -3.59 -3.75 -5.16
N ALA A 34 -4.69 -4.49 -5.25
CA ALA A 34 -6.00 -3.96 -5.62
C ALA A 34 -6.97 -4.13 -4.45
N VAL A 35 -7.62 -3.04 -4.06
CA VAL A 35 -8.63 -3.02 -3.01
C VAL A 35 -9.99 -2.77 -3.65
N ASN A 36 -10.91 -3.71 -3.46
CA ASN A 36 -12.31 -3.55 -3.82
C ASN A 36 -13.13 -3.26 -2.54
N ARG A 37 -13.99 -2.26 -2.60
CA ARG A 37 -14.87 -1.87 -1.48
C ARG A 37 -16.32 -2.20 -1.87
N GLY A 38 -16.76 -3.40 -1.49
CA GLY A 38 -18.12 -3.88 -1.74
C GLY A 38 -18.24 -4.68 -3.04
N ASP A 39 -19.44 -4.68 -3.63
CA ASP A 39 -19.77 -5.48 -4.82
C ASP A 39 -19.52 -4.73 -6.16
N GLU A 40 -18.91 -3.54 -6.12
CA GLU A 40 -18.62 -2.77 -7.32
C GLU A 40 -17.43 -3.40 -8.10
N PRO A 41 -17.43 -3.38 -9.44
CA PRO A 41 -16.31 -3.90 -10.22
C PRO A 41 -15.10 -2.94 -10.23
N ARG A 42 -15.13 -1.86 -9.46
CA ARG A 42 -14.11 -0.81 -9.47
C ARG A 42 -13.15 -0.98 -8.29
N VAL A 43 -11.88 -0.66 -8.52
CA VAL A 43 -10.81 -0.90 -7.53
C VAL A 43 -10.00 0.36 -7.24
N GLU A 44 -9.34 0.35 -6.08
CA GLU A 44 -8.20 1.20 -5.77
C GLU A 44 -6.94 0.36 -6.01
N SER A 45 -6.02 0.85 -6.84
CA SER A 45 -4.85 0.10 -7.31
C SER A 45 -3.53 0.74 -6.89
N PHE A 46 -2.61 -0.10 -6.43
CA PHE A 46 -1.35 0.35 -5.83
C PHE A 46 -0.20 -0.59 -6.19
N ILE A 47 1.01 -0.08 -6.10
CA ILE A 47 2.26 -0.86 -6.19
C ILE A 47 3.01 -0.73 -4.88
N VAL A 48 3.42 -1.85 -4.31
CA VAL A 48 4.21 -1.88 -3.08
C VAL A 48 5.60 -1.33 -3.36
N ARG A 49 5.98 -0.30 -2.60
CA ARG A 49 7.29 0.32 -2.72
C ARG A 49 8.30 -0.32 -1.77
N ARG A 50 7.91 -0.58 -0.53
CA ARG A 50 8.74 -1.22 0.51
C ARG A 50 7.91 -1.62 1.72
N VAL A 51 8.50 -2.44 2.58
CA VAL A 51 7.91 -2.88 3.84
C VAL A 51 8.78 -2.42 5.00
N HIS A 52 8.16 -1.74 5.97
CA HIS A 52 8.78 -1.34 7.23
C HIS A 52 8.42 -2.33 8.33
N TRP A 53 9.44 -2.81 9.02
CA TRP A 53 9.30 -3.76 10.11
C TRP A 53 9.69 -3.13 11.43
N GLY A 54 8.77 -3.15 12.38
CA GLY A 54 8.99 -2.79 13.77
C GLY A 54 9.16 -4.05 14.60
N PHE A 55 10.24 -4.09 15.39
CA PHE A 55 10.48 -5.14 16.36
C PHE A 55 10.73 -4.52 17.73
N GLN A 56 10.30 -5.23 18.77
CA GLN A 56 10.69 -4.96 20.15
C GLN A 56 11.44 -6.18 20.66
N VAL A 57 12.63 -5.95 21.19
CA VAL A 57 13.48 -6.99 21.78
C VAL A 57 13.51 -6.75 23.30
N ASN A 58 13.50 -7.82 24.07
CA ASN A 58 13.68 -7.74 25.52
C ASN A 58 15.10 -7.29 25.86
N ASP A 59 15.29 -6.71 27.06
CA ASP A 59 16.56 -6.12 27.47
C ASP A 59 17.73 -7.12 27.52
N ASP A 60 17.42 -8.42 27.63
CA ASP A 60 18.39 -9.52 27.60
C ASP A 60 18.83 -9.94 26.19
N GLY A 61 18.20 -9.39 25.14
CA GLY A 61 18.48 -9.71 23.75
C GLY A 61 18.05 -11.12 23.30
N GLY A 62 17.46 -11.93 24.19
CA GLY A 62 17.20 -13.35 23.92
C GLY A 62 15.89 -13.61 23.19
N THR A 63 14.89 -12.75 23.38
CA THR A 63 13.58 -12.88 22.75
C THR A 63 13.04 -11.53 22.29
N GLY A 64 12.36 -11.52 21.15
CA GLY A 64 11.73 -10.33 20.60
C GLY A 64 10.41 -10.66 19.91
N ARG A 65 9.64 -9.63 19.61
CA ARG A 65 8.37 -9.74 18.87
C ARG A 65 8.26 -8.65 17.81
N THR A 66 7.59 -8.98 16.72
CA THR A 66 7.15 -7.98 15.75
C THR A 66 6.10 -7.09 16.39
N THR A 67 6.33 -5.78 16.39
CA THR A 67 5.37 -4.79 16.90
C THR A 67 4.55 -4.18 15.77
N THR A 68 5.13 -4.05 14.57
CA THR A 68 4.46 -3.40 13.45
C THR A 68 4.98 -3.96 12.13
N ILE A 69 4.07 -4.16 11.18
CA ILE A 69 4.40 -4.34 9.77
C ILE A 69 3.62 -3.27 9.02
N CYS A 70 4.33 -2.38 8.36
CA CYS A 70 3.77 -1.29 7.59
C CYS A 70 4.20 -1.43 6.13
N VAL A 71 3.24 -1.62 5.22
CA VAL A 71 3.50 -1.75 3.79
C VAL A 71 3.28 -0.38 3.14
N GLU A 72 4.36 0.23 2.66
CA GLU A 72 4.32 1.51 1.95
C GLU A 72 3.97 1.27 0.48
N CYS A 73 2.86 1.84 0.03
CA CYS A 73 2.36 1.68 -1.34
C CYS A 73 2.31 3.01 -2.10
N GLU A 74 2.47 2.95 -3.42
CA GLU A 74 2.34 4.06 -4.35
C GLU A 74 1.08 3.91 -5.20
N PHE A 75 0.41 5.02 -5.51
CA PHE A 75 -0.78 5.02 -6.36
C PHE A 75 -0.42 4.58 -7.78
N ALA A 76 -1.19 3.63 -8.32
CA ALA A 76 -1.07 3.19 -9.71
C ALA A 76 -2.41 3.36 -10.43
N ASP A 77 -2.36 3.73 -11.70
CA ASP A 77 -3.54 3.85 -12.55
C ASP A 77 -4.00 2.49 -13.05
N CYS A 78 -5.32 2.29 -13.20
CA CYS A 78 -5.86 1.10 -13.87
C CYS A 78 -7.18 1.43 -14.58
N GLU A 79 -7.53 0.61 -15.57
CA GLU A 79 -8.77 0.77 -16.34
C GLU A 79 -10.02 0.74 -15.43
N PHE A 80 -10.00 -0.13 -14.42
CA PHE A 80 -11.08 -0.36 -13.48
C PHE A 80 -11.05 0.58 -12.27
N ALA A 81 -10.21 1.62 -12.29
CA ALA A 81 -10.06 2.51 -11.15
C ALA A 81 -11.34 3.30 -10.86
N THR A 82 -11.67 3.46 -9.57
CA THR A 82 -12.75 4.37 -9.14
C THR A 82 -12.43 5.82 -9.54
N ASP A 83 -13.45 6.66 -9.72
CA ASP A 83 -13.24 8.07 -10.07
C ASP A 83 -12.46 8.82 -8.97
N ASN A 84 -12.64 8.41 -7.72
CA ASN A 84 -11.87 8.95 -6.59
C ASN A 84 -10.39 8.53 -6.68
N HIS A 85 -10.12 7.26 -7.01
CA HIS A 85 -8.75 6.76 -7.19
C HIS A 85 -8.04 7.45 -8.35
N LYS A 86 -8.71 7.67 -9.48
CA LYS A 86 -8.14 8.42 -10.62
C LYS A 86 -7.69 9.82 -10.21
N ARG A 87 -8.51 10.54 -9.44
CA ARG A 87 -8.13 11.84 -8.87
C ARG A 87 -6.92 11.74 -7.94
N ALA A 88 -6.84 10.69 -7.14
CA ALA A 88 -5.69 10.45 -6.26
C ALA A 88 -4.40 10.17 -7.04
N VAL A 89 -4.48 9.38 -8.11
CA VAL A 89 -3.37 9.14 -9.05
C VAL A 89 -2.92 10.45 -9.71
N ASP A 90 -3.85 11.30 -10.16
CA ASP A 90 -3.52 12.60 -10.76
C ASP A 90 -2.80 13.52 -9.75
N MET A 91 -3.28 13.57 -8.50
CA MET A 91 -2.62 14.31 -7.42
C MET A 91 -1.22 13.75 -7.12
N TYR A 92 -1.08 12.44 -7.06
CA TYR A 92 0.21 11.77 -6.85
C TYR A 92 1.20 12.08 -7.97
N GLN A 93 0.74 12.05 -9.24
CA GLN A 93 1.54 12.42 -10.40
C GLN A 93 1.98 13.87 -10.34
N ASN A 94 1.07 14.80 -10.02
CA ASN A 94 1.40 16.22 -9.89
C ASN A 94 2.45 16.48 -8.81
N ARG A 95 2.48 15.66 -7.74
CA ARG A 95 3.46 15.77 -6.64
C ARG A 95 4.82 15.13 -6.97
N THR A 96 4.85 14.07 -7.79
CA THR A 96 6.09 13.26 -8.04
C THR A 96 6.71 13.43 -9.41
N GLY A 97 5.91 13.86 -10.38
CA GLY A 97 6.21 13.67 -11.80
C GLY A 97 6.11 12.20 -12.27
N LYS A 98 5.57 11.29 -11.46
CA LYS A 98 5.45 9.85 -11.79
C LYS A 98 3.99 9.43 -11.89
N ARG A 99 3.62 8.76 -12.97
CA ARG A 99 2.37 8.01 -13.10
C ARG A 99 2.71 6.54 -13.23
N LEU A 100 2.36 5.75 -12.23
CA LEU A 100 2.54 4.31 -12.27
C LEU A 100 1.31 3.65 -12.90
N THR A 101 1.49 2.53 -13.56
CA THR A 101 0.41 1.76 -14.19
C THR A 101 0.31 0.41 -13.50
N PHE A 102 -0.89 0.04 -13.10
CA PHE A 102 -1.20 -1.27 -12.56
C PHE A 102 -1.31 -2.28 -13.71
N ASP A 103 -0.59 -3.39 -13.61
CA ASP A 103 -0.67 -4.45 -14.61
C ASP A 103 -1.97 -5.24 -14.45
N VAL A 104 -2.92 -4.99 -15.35
CA VAL A 104 -4.22 -5.67 -15.38
C VAL A 104 -4.20 -6.99 -16.15
N SER A 105 -3.07 -7.41 -16.73
CA SER A 105 -2.99 -8.67 -17.50
C SER A 105 -3.28 -9.93 -16.68
N VAL A 106 -3.30 -9.79 -15.36
CA VAL A 106 -3.58 -10.85 -14.38
C VAL A 106 -5.05 -10.92 -13.95
N TYR A 107 -5.89 -10.00 -14.43
CA TYR A 107 -7.35 -9.94 -14.20
C TYR A 107 -8.14 -10.60 -15.34
#